data_AF-A0A1G9NWD3-F1
#
_entry.id   AF-A0A1G9NWD3-F1
#
_cell.length_a   1.000
_cell.length_b   1.000
_cell.length_c   1.000
_cell.angle_alpha   90.00
_cell.angle_beta   90.00
_cell.angle_gamma   90.00
#
_symmetry.space_group_name_H-M   'P 1'
#
loop_
_entity.id
_entity.type
_entity.pdbx_description
1 polymer ?
#
loop_
_entity_poly.entity_id
_entity_poly.type
_entity_poly.pdbx_seq_one_letter_code
_entity_poly.pdbx_strand_id
1 'polypeptide(L)' 'MTEQSPAQRAIGDFAPKLVDLTEDVLFGDVWERPELSKRDRSLVTVTSLITSSSFEQLPRTD' A
#
# COMPACT_ATOMS: atom_id res chain seq x y z
N MET A 1 -17.62 17.27 0.89
CA MET A 1 -17.19 16.34 1.94
C MET A 1 -16.11 15.49 1.32
N THR A 2 -14.85 15.75 1.64
CA THR A 2 -13.72 14.98 1.12
C THR A 2 -13.86 13.55 1.61
N GLU A 3 -13.98 12.59 0.71
CA GLU A 3 -13.99 11.17 1.10
C GLU A 3 -12.68 10.84 1.81
N GLN A 4 -12.77 10.15 2.94
CA GLN A 4 -11.60 9.65 3.65
C GLN A 4 -10.86 8.64 2.77
N SER A 5 -9.53 8.59 2.82
CA SER A 5 -8.75 7.61 2.06
C SER A 5 -8.99 6.18 2.59
N PRO A 6 -8.65 5.13 1.81
CA PRO A 6 -8.67 3.76 2.30
C PRO A 6 -7.83 3.56 3.58
N ALA A 7 -6.67 4.20 3.66
CA ALA A 7 -5.79 4.13 4.84
C ALA A 7 -6.46 4.80 6.06
N GLN A 8 -7.06 5.99 5.87
CA GLN A 8 -7.76 6.68 6.94
C GLN A 8 -8.90 5.83 7.52
N ARG A 9 -9.70 5.16 6.67
CA ARG A 9 -10.79 4.28 7.13
C ARG A 9 -10.28 3.02 7.85
N ALA A 10 -9.13 2.49 7.45
CA ALA A 10 -8.64 1.21 7.96
C ALA A 10 -7.91 1.35 9.31
N ILE A 11 -7.14 2.42 9.50
CA ILE A 11 -6.19 2.54 10.62
C ILE A 11 -6.13 3.94 11.25
N GLY A 12 -6.86 4.92 10.72
CA GLY A 12 -6.74 6.33 11.11
C GLY A 12 -7.13 6.63 12.56
N ASP A 13 -8.05 5.84 13.14
CA ASP A 13 -8.56 6.09 14.49
C ASP A 13 -7.53 5.83 15.60
N PHE A 14 -6.55 4.95 15.37
CA PHE A 14 -5.56 4.56 16.37
C PHE A 14 -4.10 4.74 15.93
N ALA A 15 -3.85 4.86 14.61
CA ALA A 15 -2.52 5.03 14.05
C ALA A 15 -2.50 6.15 12.98
N PRO A 16 -2.86 7.40 13.32
CA PRO A 16 -2.95 8.49 12.35
C PRO A 16 -1.62 8.74 11.62
N LYS A 17 -0.47 8.58 12.30
CA LYS A 17 0.82 8.78 11.63
C LYS A 17 1.08 7.74 10.52
N LEU A 18 0.54 6.54 10.65
CA LEU A 18 0.67 5.51 9.63
C LEU A 18 -0.19 5.83 8.40
N VAL A 19 -1.28 6.59 8.56
CA VAL A 19 -2.03 7.15 7.42
C VAL A 19 -1.15 8.12 6.64
N ASP A 20 -0.54 9.11 7.31
CA ASP A 20 0.37 10.07 6.66
C ASP A 20 1.49 9.34 5.89
N LEU A 21 2.12 8.34 6.51
CA LEU A 21 3.20 7.59 5.87
C LEU A 21 2.72 6.77 4.68
N THR A 22 1.50 6.25 4.74
CA THR A 22 0.90 5.51 3.62
C THR A 22 0.62 6.45 2.44
N GLU A 23 0.05 7.62 2.71
CA GLU A 23 -0.34 8.58 1.67
C GLU A 23 0.86 9.31 1.09
N ASP A 24 1.65 9.97 1.93
CA ASP A 24 2.70 10.90 1.47
C ASP A 24 3.97 10.15 1.06
N VAL A 25 4.34 9.11 1.80
CA VAL A 25 5.63 8.42 1.60
C VAL A 25 5.48 7.21 0.71
N LEU A 26 4.62 6.25 1.07
CA LEU A 26 4.48 5.00 0.30
C LEU A 26 3.93 5.29 -1.10
N PHE A 27 2.75 5.92 -1.20
CA PHE A 27 2.11 6.18 -2.49
C PHE A 27 2.51 7.53 -3.11
N GLY A 28 2.76 8.57 -2.31
CA GLY A 28 3.11 9.91 -2.79
C GLY A 28 4.55 10.08 -3.27
N ASP A 29 5.50 9.28 -2.76
CA ASP A 29 6.92 9.31 -3.17
C ASP A 29 7.37 7.95 -3.71
N VAL A 30 7.46 6.94 -2.85
CA VAL A 30 8.14 5.67 -3.18
C VAL A 30 7.53 4.98 -4.39
N TRP A 31 6.20 5.02 -4.56
CA TRP A 31 5.51 4.40 -5.68
C TRP A 31 5.66 5.16 -7.01
N GLU A 32 6.00 6.45 -6.95
CA GLU A 32 6.13 7.34 -8.11
C GLU A 32 7.58 7.49 -8.59
N ARG A 33 8.55 6.99 -7.82
CA ARG A 33 9.98 7.03 -8.15
C ARG A 33 10.30 6.40 -9.53
N PRO A 34 11.00 7.11 -10.43
CA PRO A 34 11.11 6.76 -11.85
C PRO A 34 12.04 5.58 -12.15
N GLU A 35 12.88 5.16 -11.20
CA GLU A 35 13.88 4.11 -11.38
C GLU A 35 13.26 2.72 -11.59
N LEU A 36 11.99 2.55 -11.21
CA LEU A 36 11.26 1.30 -11.39
C LEU A 36 9.79 1.57 -11.73
N SER A 37 9.29 0.92 -12.78
CA SER A 37 7.91 1.10 -13.24
C SER A 37 6.88 0.65 -12.20
N LYS A 38 5.68 1.21 -12.22
CA LYS A 38 4.58 0.77 -11.34
C LYS A 38 4.24 -0.71 -11.51
N ARG A 39 4.36 -1.23 -12.74
CA ARG A 39 4.16 -2.66 -13.04
C ARG A 39 5.20 -3.53 -12.32
N ASP A 40 6.47 -3.17 -12.40
CA ASP A 40 7.54 -3.93 -11.77
C ASP A 40 7.47 -3.83 -10.24
N ARG A 41 7.09 -2.66 -9.70
CA ARG A 41 6.81 -2.49 -8.27
C ARG A 41 5.68 -3.42 -7.81
N SER A 42 4.55 -3.47 -8.53
CA SER A 42 3.47 -4.41 -8.22
C SER A 42 3.95 -5.86 -8.22
N LEU A 43 4.77 -6.26 -9.21
CA LEU A 43 5.32 -7.61 -9.28
C LEU A 43 6.18 -7.93 -8.05
N VAL A 44 7.11 -7.04 -7.69
CA VAL A 44 7.98 -7.20 -6.51
C VAL A 44 7.17 -7.29 -5.22
N THR A 45 6.14 -6.45 -5.06
CA THR A 45 5.26 -6.48 -3.88
C THR A 45 4.51 -7.81 -3.78
N VAL A 46 3.90 -8.29 -4.86
CA VAL A 46 3.18 -9.58 -4.86
C VAL A 46 4.14 -10.74 -4.56
N THR A 47 5.33 -10.77 -5.17
CA THR A 47 6.34 -11.79 -4.86
C THR A 47 6.78 -11.73 -3.39
N SER A 48 6.94 -10.53 -2.84
CA SER A 48 7.29 -10.36 -1.42
C SER A 48 6.20 -10.90 -0.49
N LEU A 49 4.93 -10.63 -0.79
CA LEU A 49 3.79 -11.14 0.00
C LEU A 49 3.72 -12.68 -0.04
N ILE A 50 3.94 -13.28 -1.22
CA ILE A 50 3.93 -14.75 -1.37
C ILE A 50 5.09 -15.39 -0.60
N THR A 51 6.31 -14.86 -0.77
CA THR A 51 7.52 -15.42 -0.15
C THR A 51 7.55 -15.25 1.36
N SER A 52 6.87 -14.22 1.90
CA SER A 52 6.69 -14.00 3.34
C SER A 52 5.48 -14.72 3.95
N SER A 53 4.74 -15.50 3.16
CA SER A 53 3.50 -16.19 3.58
C SER A 53 2.38 -15.24 4.05
N SER A 54 2.40 -13.96 3.64
CA SER A 54 1.37 -12.95 3.94
C SER A 54 0.20 -13.02 2.94
N PHE A 55 -0.43 -14.19 2.85
CA PHE A 55 -1.45 -14.46 1.85
C PHE A 55 -2.75 -13.66 2.08
N GLU A 56 -3.03 -13.18 3.30
CA GLU A 56 -4.23 -12.39 3.58
C GLU A 56 -4.27 -11.01 2.90
N GLN A 57 -3.12 -10.53 2.41
CA GLN A 57 -3.00 -9.26 1.68
C GLN A 57 -3.21 -9.42 0.17
N LEU A 58 -3.33 -10.65 -0.33
CA LEU A 58 -3.59 -10.91 -1.75
C LEU A 58 -5.09 -10.85 -2.06
N PRO A 59 -5.49 -10.46 -3.28
CA PRO A 59 -6.87 -10.58 -3.72
C PRO A 59 -7.37 -12.00 -3.55
N ARG A 60 -8.56 -12.16 -2.97
CA ARG A 60 -9.22 -13.46 -2.99
C ARG A 60 -9.71 -13.75 -4.42
N THR A 61 -9.59 -15.02 -4.82
CA THR A 61 -10.01 -15.51 -6.14
C THR A 61 -11.30 -16.33 -6.08
N ASP A 62 -12.10 -16.13 -5.02
CA ASP A 62 -13.42 -16.73 -4.88
C ASP A 62 -14.46 -16.13 -5.84
#